data_AF-A0A5C9EJR9-F1
#
_entry.id   AF-A0A5C9EJR9-F1
#
_cell.length_a   1.000
_cell.length_b   1.000
_cell.length_c   1.000
_cell.angle_alpha   90.00
_cell.angle_beta   90.00
_cell.angle_gamma   90.00
#
_symmetry.space_group_name_H-M   'P 1'
#
loop_
_entity.id
_entity.type
_entity.pdbx_description
1 polymer ?
#
loop_
_entity_poly.entity_id
_entity_poly.type
_entity_poly.pdbx_seq_one_letter_code
_entity_poly.pdbx_strand_id
1 'polypeptide(L)' 'MKTANKIGLWLIDFDLEKNYGIIRCTHQTKEVMISALSLIRSIDECRIIFSPIKTSGTIKKLKEWIIEKKIYR' A
#
# COMPACT_ATOMS: atom_id res chain seq x y z
N MET A 1 -18.60 -11.99 -7.68
CA MET A 1 -17.28 -11.30 -7.63
C MET A 1 -17.11 -10.37 -8.83
N LYS A 2 -17.35 -9.06 -8.68
CA LYS A 2 -16.99 -8.01 -9.69
C LYS A 2 -16.26 -6.82 -9.03
N THR A 3 -15.80 -6.99 -7.79
CA THR A 3 -15.30 -5.90 -6.95
C THR A 3 -13.88 -5.47 -7.34
N ALA A 4 -13.00 -6.43 -7.71
CA ALA A 4 -11.60 -6.16 -8.05
C ALA A 4 -11.43 -5.10 -9.15
N ASN A 5 -12.27 -5.13 -10.19
CA ASN A 5 -12.23 -4.16 -11.29
C ASN A 5 -12.60 -2.72 -10.82
N LYS A 6 -13.50 -2.59 -9.82
CA LYS A 6 -13.89 -1.28 -9.24
C LYS A 6 -12.85 -0.71 -8.26
N ILE A 7 -11.93 -1.53 -7.76
CA ILE A 7 -10.93 -1.11 -6.77
C ILE A 7 -9.81 -0.29 -7.45
N GLY A 8 -9.55 -0.52 -8.74
CA GLY A 8 -8.45 0.15 -9.45
C GLY A 8 -7.10 -0.09 -8.78
N LEU A 9 -6.93 -1.27 -8.17
CA LEU A 9 -5.73 -1.66 -7.43
C LEU A 9 -4.55 -1.78 -8.39
N TRP A 10 -3.46 -1.10 -8.09
CA TRP A 10 -2.22 -1.21 -8.85
C TRP A 10 -1.02 -1.08 -7.93
N LEU A 11 -0.06 -1.99 -8.03
CA LEU A 11 1.23 -1.86 -7.35
C LEU A 11 2.10 -0.90 -8.17
N ILE A 12 2.40 0.26 -7.58
CA ILE A 12 3.18 1.32 -8.22
C ILE A 12 4.67 1.14 -7.94
N ASP A 13 4.99 0.71 -6.72
CA ASP A 13 6.36 0.59 -6.23
C ASP A 13 6.42 -0.48 -5.14
N PHE A 14 7.51 -1.22 -5.08
CA PHE A 14 7.75 -2.20 -4.03
C PHE A 14 9.24 -2.44 -3.87
N ASP A 15 9.75 -2.14 -2.68
CA ASP A 15 11.14 -2.30 -2.33
C ASP A 15 11.21 -3.14 -1.05
N LEU A 16 11.58 -4.41 -1.22
CA LEU A 16 11.71 -5.37 -0.11
C LEU A 16 12.92 -5.05 0.77
N GLU A 17 14.01 -4.55 0.21
CA GLU A 17 15.20 -4.18 1.00
C GLU A 17 14.86 -3.04 1.96
N LYS A 18 14.01 -2.12 1.51
CA LYS A 18 13.52 -0.97 2.30
C LYS A 18 12.18 -1.21 2.99
N ASN A 19 11.62 -2.42 2.90
CA ASN A 19 10.34 -2.82 3.50
C ASN A 19 9.17 -1.85 3.26
N TYR A 20 9.03 -1.31 2.05
CA TYR A 20 7.87 -0.47 1.71
C TYR A 20 7.32 -0.77 0.31
N GLY A 21 6.05 -0.41 0.14
CA GLY A 21 5.39 -0.43 -1.16
C GLY A 21 4.41 0.72 -1.31
N ILE A 22 4.11 1.06 -2.56
CA ILE A 22 3.09 2.02 -2.92
C ILE A 22 2.03 1.30 -3.73
N ILE A 23 0.80 1.27 -3.22
CA ILE A 23 -0.36 0.81 -3.98
C ILE A 23 -1.27 1.99 -4.32
N ARG A 24 -1.84 1.97 -5.52
CA ARG A 24 -2.91 2.86 -5.95
C ARG A 24 -4.23 2.12 -5.82
N CYS A 25 -5.26 2.83 -5.38
CA CYS A 25 -6.66 2.38 -5.43
C CYS A 25 -7.56 3.56 -5.80
N THR A 26 -8.83 3.30 -6.08
CA THR A 26 -9.83 4.36 -6.26
C THR A 26 -10.14 5.03 -4.92
N HIS A 27 -10.53 6.31 -4.94
CA HIS A 27 -10.82 7.05 -3.71
C HIS A 27 -11.94 6.38 -2.87
N GLN A 28 -12.87 5.68 -3.54
CA GLN A 28 -13.99 4.97 -2.92
C GLN A 28 -13.57 3.68 -2.21
N THR A 29 -12.43 3.09 -2.60
CA THR A 29 -12.00 1.76 -2.10
C THR A 29 -10.80 1.82 -1.18
N LYS A 30 -10.30 3.02 -0.86
CA LYS A 30 -9.17 3.26 0.04
C LYS A 30 -9.32 2.56 1.40
N GLU A 31 -10.46 2.73 2.08
CA GLU A 31 -10.69 2.12 3.40
C GLU A 31 -10.85 0.59 3.33
N VAL A 32 -11.51 0.10 2.27
CA VAL A 32 -11.62 -1.35 1.99
C VAL A 32 -10.23 -1.94 1.79
N MET A 33 -9.32 -1.22 1.14
CA MET A 33 -7.96 -1.68 0.88
C MET A 33 -7.09 -1.71 2.15
N ILE A 34 -7.18 -0.67 2.98
CA ILE A 34 -6.52 -0.66 4.29
C ILE A 34 -6.98 -1.85 5.14
N SER A 35 -8.29 -2.12 5.15
CA SER A 35 -8.87 -3.24 5.88
C SER A 35 -8.44 -4.59 5.30
N ALA A 36 -8.40 -4.73 3.97
CA ALA A 36 -7.94 -5.96 3.33
C ALA A 36 -6.46 -6.26 3.66
N LEU A 37 -5.60 -5.25 3.62
CA LEU A 37 -4.19 -5.38 3.97
C LEU A 37 -3.97 -5.81 5.42
N SER A 38 -4.74 -5.26 6.37
CA SER A 38 -4.61 -5.60 7.79
C SER A 38 -5.07 -7.03 8.14
N LEU A 39 -5.89 -7.63 7.26
CA LEU A 39 -6.34 -9.01 7.40
C LEU A 39 -5.32 -10.03 6.89
N ILE A 40 -4.35 -9.63 6.07
CA ILE A 40 -3.31 -10.54 5.60
C ILE A 40 -2.38 -10.86 6.78
N ARG A 41 -2.27 -12.13 7.14
CA ARG A 41 -1.44 -12.62 8.25
C ARG A 41 -0.15 -13.30 7.80
N SER A 42 -0.15 -13.87 6.61
CA SER A 42 1.00 -14.57 6.04
C SER A 42 0.94 -14.64 4.52
N ILE A 43 2.11 -14.69 3.90
CA ILE A 43 2.32 -14.99 2.48
C ILE A 43 3.41 -16.05 2.43
N ASP A 44 3.18 -17.14 1.70
CA ASP A 44 4.13 -18.26 1.57
C ASP A 44 4.70 -18.72 2.92
N GLU A 45 3.79 -18.95 3.88
CA GLU A 45 4.09 -19.37 5.26
C GLU A 45 4.89 -18.36 6.11
N CYS A 46 5.34 -17.26 5.52
CA CYS A 46 6.01 -16.16 6.19
C CYS A 46 4.96 -15.22 6.80
N ARG A 47 5.03 -15.00 8.12
CA ARG A 47 4.15 -14.03 8.79
C ARG A 47 4.53 -12.63 8.35
N ILE A 48 3.53 -11.87 7.92
CA ILE A 48 3.71 -10.49 7.45
C ILE A 48 2.68 -9.57 8.10
N ILE A 49 3.06 -8.31 8.28
CA ILE A 49 2.17 -7.26 8.73
C ILE A 49 2.25 -6.14 7.71
N PHE A 50 1.14 -5.87 7.03
CA PHE A 50 1.01 -4.66 6.23
C PHE A 50 0.52 -3.52 7.12
N SER A 51 1.36 -2.49 7.27
CA SER A 51 1.03 -1.28 8.03
C SER A 51 0.88 -0.09 7.07
N PRO A 52 -0.34 0.40 6.82
CA PRO A 52 -0.56 1.59 6.00
C PRO A 52 0.00 2.83 6.71
N ILE A 53 1.04 3.44 6.13
CA ILE A 53 1.76 4.56 6.77
C ILE A 53 1.18 5.91 6.34
N LYS A 54 0.86 6.08 5.06
CA LYS A 54 0.37 7.34 4.49
C LYS A 54 -0.47 7.11 3.25
N THR A 55 -1.52 7.91 3.09
CA THR A 55 -2.29 8.02 1.84
C THR A 55 -2.07 9.40 1.19
N SER A 56 -2.13 9.44 -0.14
CA SER A 56 -2.03 10.67 -0.94
C SER A 56 -2.88 10.55 -2.20
N GLY A 57 -3.42 11.67 -2.68
CA GLY A 57 -4.09 11.73 -3.99
C GLY A 57 -3.12 11.73 -5.17
N THR A 58 -1.84 12.03 -4.94
CA THR A 58 -0.81 12.04 -5.98
C THR A 58 0.43 11.24 -5.54
N ILE A 59 1.02 10.50 -6.49
CA ILE A 59 2.22 9.70 -6.27
C ILE A 59 3.43 10.59 -5.95
N LYS A 60 3.54 11.75 -6.63
CA LYS A 60 4.63 12.72 -6.41
C LYS A 60 4.75 13.14 -4.94
N LYS A 61 3.65 13.63 -4.35
CA LYS A 61 3.62 14.03 -2.93
C LYS A 61 3.93 12.88 -1.98
N LEU A 62 3.52 11.65 -2.33
CA LEU A 62 3.81 10.48 -1.51
C LEU A 62 5.30 10.13 -1.53
N LYS A 63 5.94 10.18 -2.71
CA LYS A 63 7.38 9.94 -2.85
C LYS A 63 8.22 11.00 -2.16
N GLU A 64 7.85 12.29 -2.30
CA GLU A 64 8.49 13.38 -1.57
C GLU A 64 8.43 13.15 -0.05
N TRP A 65 7.26 12.80 0.48
CA TRP A 65 7.07 12.50 1.91
C TRP A 65 7.88 11.29 2.38
N ILE A 66 7.94 10.22 1.58
CA ILE A 66 8.76 9.03 1.86
C ILE A 66 10.25 9.41 1.98
N ILE A 67 10.73 10.30 1.10
CA ILE A 67 12.11 10.79 1.11
C ILE A 67 12.40 11.65 2.34
N GLU A 68 11.52 12.61 2.63
CA GLU A 68 11.66 13.52 3.78
C GLU A 68 11.67 12.78 5.11
N LYS A 69 10.78 11.79 5.27
CA LYS A 69 10.62 11.03 6.52
C LYS A 69 11.61 9.87 6.67
N LYS A 70 12.40 9.56 5.64
CA LYS A 70 13.42 8.49 5.68
C LYS A 70 12.85 7.18 6.23
N ILE A 71 11.66 6.78 5.76
CA ILE A 71 10.97 5.56 6.22
C ILE A 71 11.83 4.30 6.04
N TYR A 72 12.83 4.39 5.18
CA TYR A 72 13.78 3.35 4.81
C TYR A 72 15.17 3.50 5.47
N ARG A 73 15.30 4.28 6.55
CA ARG A 73 16.53 4.35 7.36
C ARG A 73 16.38 3.63 8.68
#